data_AF-A0A939QDE2-F1
#
_entry.id   AF-A0A939QDE2-F1
#
_cell.length_a   1.000
_cell.length_b   1.000
_cell.length_c   1.000
_cell.angle_alpha   90.00
_cell.angle_beta   90.00
_cell.angle_gamma   90.00
#
_symmetry.space_group_name_H-M   'P 1'
#
loop_
_entity.id
_entity.type
_entity.pdbx_description
1 polymer ?
#
loop_
_entity_poly.entity_id
_entity_poly.type
_entity_poly.pdbx_seq_one_letter_code
_entity_poly.pdbx_strand_id
1 'polypeptide(L)'
;MTLRHIVSWKMSGADRAERDAQAADVIAALLPLRETVPSLRALSVHRNELFDGDNFDVTLIADFDDAEGLAAYASHPDHVEAGAVIKANASGRVATDFTL
;
A
#
# COMPACT_ATOMS: atom_id res chain seq x y z
N MET A 1 21.30 -0.09 5.13
CA MET A 1 21.10 -0.94 3.94
C MET A 1 19.65 -0.75 3.56
N THR A 2 19.33 -0.07 2.47
CA THR A 2 17.92 0.30 2.23
C THR A 2 17.06 -0.94 1.99
N LEU A 3 15.96 -1.08 2.73
CA LEU A 3 14.95 -2.12 2.56
C LEU A 3 13.79 -1.57 1.73
N ARG A 4 13.40 -2.27 0.67
CA ARG A 4 12.21 -1.97 -0.13
C ARG A 4 11.09 -2.95 0.19
N HIS A 5 9.94 -2.38 0.56
CA HIS A 5 8.67 -3.06 0.82
C HIS A 5 7.71 -2.79 -0.33
N ILE A 6 7.29 -3.83 -1.04
CA ILE A 6 6.29 -3.73 -2.10
C ILE A 6 5.07 -4.56 -1.70
N VAL A 7 3.90 -3.94 -1.74
CA VAL A 7 2.62 -4.62 -1.48
C VAL A 7 1.66 -4.32 -2.61
N SER A 8 0.95 -5.34 -3.07
CA SER A 8 -0.15 -5.16 -4.00
C SER A 8 -1.44 -5.71 -3.41
N TRP A 9 -2.55 -5.01 -3.64
CA TRP A 9 -3.89 -5.41 -3.22
C TRP A 9 -4.83 -5.62 -4.40
N LYS A 10 -5.62 -6.69 -4.31
CA LYS A 10 -6.80 -6.89 -5.14
C LYS A 10 -7.98 -6.22 -4.46
N MET A 11 -8.72 -5.39 -5.18
CA MET A 11 -9.91 -4.72 -4.66
C MET A 11 -11.11 -5.68 -4.67
N SER A 12 -12.09 -5.43 -3.80
CA SER A 12 -13.27 -6.30 -3.61
C SER A 12 -14.42 -6.00 -4.58
N GLY A 13 -14.39 -4.85 -5.24
CA GLY A 13 -15.40 -4.42 -6.22
C GLY A 13 -15.61 -5.44 -7.33
N ALA A 14 -16.88 -5.61 -7.72
CA ALA A 14 -17.31 -6.56 -8.74
C ALA A 14 -16.97 -6.10 -10.16
N ASP A 15 -16.85 -4.78 -10.37
CA ASP A 15 -16.48 -4.19 -11.66
C ASP A 15 -15.32 -3.18 -11.56
N ARG A 16 -14.89 -2.66 -12.71
CA ARG A 16 -13.79 -1.70 -12.79
C ARG A 16 -14.11 -0.39 -12.06
N ALA A 17 -15.35 0.10 -12.12
CA ALA A 17 -15.72 1.37 -11.53
C ALA A 17 -15.69 1.29 -9.99
N GLU A 18 -16.23 0.22 -9.42
CA GLU A 18 -16.16 -0.04 -7.98
C GLU A 18 -14.70 -0.17 -7.52
N ARG A 19 -13.88 -0.96 -8.22
CA ARG A 19 -12.45 -1.12 -7.87
C ARG A 19 -11.67 0.19 -7.99
N ASP A 20 -12.01 1.06 -8.94
CA ASP A 20 -11.36 2.37 -9.08
C ASP A 20 -11.72 3.30 -7.91
N ALA A 21 -12.96 3.29 -7.44
CA ALA A 21 -13.36 4.04 -6.25
C ALA A 21 -12.63 3.53 -4.99
N GLN A 22 -12.64 2.21 -4.78
CA GLN A 22 -11.93 1.58 -3.66
C GLN A 22 -10.42 1.84 -3.69
N ALA A 23 -9.82 1.82 -4.89
CA ALA A 23 -8.41 2.15 -5.08
C ALA A 23 -8.12 3.61 -4.74
N ALA A 24 -8.99 4.54 -5.13
CA ALA A 24 -8.85 5.95 -4.78
C ALA A 24 -8.87 6.16 -3.26
N ASP A 25 -9.77 5.49 -2.55
CA ASP A 25 -9.84 5.53 -1.07
C ASP A 25 -8.56 5.00 -0.43
N VAL A 26 -8.04 3.87 -0.92
CA VAL A 26 -6.78 3.27 -0.45
C VAL A 26 -5.59 4.20 -0.69
N ILE A 27 -5.48 4.79 -1.89
CA ILE A 27 -4.40 5.71 -2.23
C ILE A 27 -4.48 6.96 -1.33
N ALA A 28 -5.67 7.53 -1.16
CA ALA A 28 -5.89 8.71 -0.33
C ALA A 28 -5.55 8.46 1.15
N ALA A 29 -5.81 7.26 1.67
CA ALA A 29 -5.44 6.88 3.03
C ALA A 29 -3.92 6.69 3.23
N LEU A 30 -3.21 6.22 2.20
CA LEU A 30 -1.79 5.88 2.30
C LEU A 30 -0.85 7.07 2.05
N LEU A 31 -1.15 7.92 1.07
CA LEU A 31 -0.24 9.01 0.67
C LEU A 31 0.15 9.98 1.80
N PRO A 32 -0.73 10.35 2.76
CA PRO A 32 -0.38 11.22 3.88
C PRO A 32 0.70 10.66 4.81
N LEU A 33 0.88 9.33 4.86
CA LEU A 33 1.87 8.67 5.72
C LEU A 33 3.31 9.14 5.45
N ARG A 34 3.58 9.66 4.24
CA ARG A 34 4.87 10.25 3.88
C ARG A 34 5.26 11.44 4.78
N GLU A 35 4.28 12.15 5.33
CA GLU A 35 4.48 13.34 6.17
C GLU A 35 4.48 12.97 7.66
N THR A 36 3.80 11.88 8.03
CA THR A 36 3.52 11.57 9.44
C THR A 36 4.35 10.44 10.00
N VAL A 37 4.85 9.50 9.18
CA VAL A 37 5.60 8.32 9.65
C VAL A 37 7.11 8.53 9.52
N PRO A 38 7.87 8.70 10.63
CA PRO A 38 9.27 9.12 10.56
C PRO A 38 10.24 8.09 9.97
N SER A 39 9.91 6.80 10.02
CA SER A 39 10.78 5.72 9.50
C SER A 39 10.69 5.55 7.98
N LEU A 40 9.65 6.12 7.34
CA LEU A 40 9.39 6.01 5.91
C LEU A 40 10.34 6.92 5.12
N ARG A 41 11.08 6.35 4.16
CA ARG A 41 12.07 7.09 3.36
C ARG A 41 11.55 7.47 1.98
N ALA A 42 10.75 6.61 1.39
CA ALA A 42 10.01 6.88 0.18
C ALA A 42 8.68 6.14 0.23
N LEU A 43 7.67 6.71 -0.42
CA LEU A 43 6.36 6.07 -0.60
C LEU A 43 5.79 6.49 -1.94
N SER A 44 5.30 5.50 -2.69
CA SER A 44 4.44 5.73 -3.84
C SER A 44 3.36 4.67 -3.88
N VAL A 45 2.16 5.05 -4.29
CA VAL A 45 0.99 4.17 -4.36
C VAL A 45 0.30 4.42 -5.69
N HIS A 46 0.05 3.35 -6.44
CA HIS A 46 -0.42 3.45 -7.82
C HIS A 46 -1.59 2.51 -8.08
N ARG A 47 -2.58 3.00 -8.84
CA ARG A 47 -3.61 2.18 -9.45
C ARG A 47 -3.04 1.46 -10.67
N ASN A 48 -3.30 0.17 -10.81
CA ASN A 48 -2.95 -0.58 -12.00
C ASN A 48 -3.76 -0.11 -13.23
N GLU A 49 -3.07 0.07 -14.36
CA GLU A 49 -3.65 0.61 -15.59
C GLU A 49 -3.92 -0.46 -16.67
N LEU A 50 -3.24 -1.61 -16.60
CA LEU A 50 -3.25 -2.63 -17.66
C LEU A 50 -3.62 -4.02 -17.11
N PHE A 51 -4.25 -4.86 -17.94
CA PHE A 51 -4.64 -6.23 -17.58
C PHE A 51 -5.54 -6.30 -16.33
N ASP A 52 -6.60 -5.47 -16.30
CA ASP A 52 -7.58 -5.50 -15.21
C ASP A 52 -8.18 -6.89 -14.99
N GLY A 53 -8.35 -7.27 -13.73
CA GLY A 53 -8.84 -8.60 -13.38
C GLY A 53 -7.70 -9.58 -13.15
N ASP A 54 -6.71 -9.62 -14.05
CA ASP A 54 -5.54 -10.49 -13.93
C ASP A 54 -4.49 -9.91 -12.96
N ASN A 55 -4.15 -8.63 -13.13
CA ASN A 55 -3.22 -7.93 -12.25
C ASN A 55 -3.90 -7.51 -10.94
N PHE A 56 -3.08 -7.26 -9.92
CA PHE A 56 -3.53 -6.62 -8.69
C PHE A 56 -3.90 -5.15 -8.97
N ASP A 57 -4.84 -4.62 -8.19
CA ASP A 57 -5.51 -3.39 -8.54
C ASP A 57 -4.75 -2.15 -8.04
N VAL A 58 -4.11 -2.24 -6.87
CA VAL A 58 -3.29 -1.16 -6.28
C VAL A 58 -1.94 -1.71 -5.84
N THR A 59 -0.86 -0.95 -6.05
CA THR A 59 0.49 -1.29 -5.56
C THR A 59 1.08 -0.14 -4.75
N LEU A 60 1.59 -0.46 -3.57
CA LEU A 60 2.44 0.40 -2.74
C LEU A 60 3.90 -0.02 -2.90
N ILE A 61 4.78 0.97 -3.01
CA ILE A 61 6.23 0.82 -2.96
C ILE A 61 6.73 1.76 -1.87
N ALA A 62 7.37 1.21 -0.84
CA ALA A 62 7.93 1.98 0.27
C ALA A 62 9.37 1.57 0.56
N ASP A 63 10.20 2.54 0.93
CA ASP A 63 11.60 2.32 1.29
C ASP A 63 11.84 2.68 2.76
N PHE A 64 12.70 1.91 3.42
CA PHE A 64 13.10 2.04 4.83
C PHE A 64 14.60 1.86 4.99
N ASP A 65 15.16 2.30 6.11
CA ASP A 65 16.59 2.13 6.39
C ASP A 65 16.98 0.66 6.67
N ASP A 66 16.01 -0.13 7.16
CA ASP A 66 16.13 -1.54 7.55
C ASP A 66 14.75 -2.14 7.91
N ALA A 67 14.74 -3.38 8.42
CA ALA A 67 13.53 -4.07 8.87
C ALA A 67 12.89 -3.47 10.13
N GLU A 68 13.67 -2.81 10.99
CA GLU A 68 13.15 -2.14 12.19
C GLU A 68 12.35 -0.89 11.77
N GLY A 69 12.83 -0.16 10.77
CA GLY A 69 12.09 0.95 10.15
C GLY A 69 10.75 0.53 9.55
N LEU A 70 10.70 -0.63 8.87
CA LEU A 70 9.45 -1.22 8.37
C LEU A 70 8.51 -1.63 9.51
N ALA A 71 9.04 -2.26 10.58
CA ALA A 71 8.23 -2.64 11.73
C ALA A 71 7.63 -1.41 12.45
N ALA A 72 8.42 -0.34 12.61
CA ALA A 72 7.95 0.92 13.16
C ALA A 72 6.82 1.52 12.31
N TYR A 73 6.97 1.53 10.97
CA TYR A 73 5.93 1.96 10.04
C TYR A 73 4.66 1.12 10.18
N ALA A 74 4.78 -0.21 10.19
CA ALA A 74 3.65 -1.12 10.26
C ALA A 74 2.81 -0.92 11.53
N SER A 75 3.46 -0.56 12.64
CA SER A 75 2.83 -0.31 13.94
C SER A 75 2.38 1.13 14.19
N HIS A 76 2.73 2.07 13.30
CA HIS A 76 2.40 3.48 13.48
C HIS A 76 0.87 3.70 13.48
N PRO A 77 0.30 4.52 14.38
CA PRO A 77 -1.15 4.73 14.47
C PRO A 77 -1.79 5.10 13.14
N ASP A 78 -1.24 6.08 12.43
CA ASP A 78 -1.76 6.50 11.10
C ASP A 78 -1.71 5.37 10.06
N HIS A 79 -0.68 4.51 10.11
CA HIS A 79 -0.62 3.35 9.23
C HIS A 79 -1.67 2.30 9.60
N VAL A 80 -1.94 2.10 10.90
CA VAL A 80 -3.01 1.20 11.36
C VAL A 80 -4.38 1.70 10.89
N GLU A 81 -4.62 3.01 10.95
CA GLU A 81 -5.84 3.64 10.43
C GLU A 81 -5.97 3.45 8.90
N ALA A 82 -4.92 3.75 8.14
CA ALA A 82 -4.88 3.49 6.70
C ALA A 82 -5.08 1.99 6.38
N GLY A 83 -4.49 1.11 7.20
CA GLY A 83 -4.64 -0.34 7.12
C GLY A 83 -6.08 -0.82 7.30
N ALA A 84 -6.91 -0.11 8.09
CA ALA A 84 -8.32 -0.40 8.22
C ALA A 84 -9.09 -0.09 6.92
N VAL A 85 -8.79 1.03 6.26
CA VAL A 85 -9.35 1.38 4.94
C VAL A 85 -9.01 0.32 3.90
N ILE A 86 -7.75 -0.15 3.88
CA ILE A 86 -7.33 -1.22 2.98
C ILE A 86 -8.10 -2.51 3.25
N LYS A 87 -8.22 -2.94 4.51
CA LYS A 87 -8.92 -4.18 4.88
C LYS A 87 -10.41 -4.15 4.52
N ALA A 88 -11.04 -2.98 4.58
CA ALA A 88 -12.44 -2.83 4.18
C ALA A 88 -12.64 -2.94 2.66
N ASN A 89 -11.62 -2.58 1.87
CA ASN A 89 -11.71 -2.48 0.41
C ASN A 89 -11.08 -3.68 -0.33
N ALA A 90 -10.09 -4.34 0.24
CA ALA A 90 -9.29 -5.36 -0.43
C ALA A 90 -9.83 -6.79 -0.23
N SER A 91 -9.75 -7.60 -1.29
CA SER A 91 -10.07 -9.03 -1.31
C SER A 91 -8.82 -9.92 -1.35
N GLY A 92 -7.66 -9.37 -1.68
CA GLY A 92 -6.39 -10.10 -1.76
C GLY A 92 -5.18 -9.20 -1.50
N ARG A 93 -4.09 -9.80 -1.02
CA ARG A 93 -2.84 -9.11 -0.70
C ARG A 93 -1.64 -9.99 -1.03
N VAL A 94 -0.63 -9.42 -1.68
CA VAL A 94 0.71 -10.02 -1.85
C VAL A 94 1.76 -8.99 -1.48
N ALA A 95 2.90 -9.44 -0.96
CA ALA A 95 3.99 -8.55 -0.57
C ALA A 95 5.36 -9.21 -0.81
N THR A 96 6.34 -8.37 -1.13
CA THR A 96 7.75 -8.76 -1.30
C THR A 96 8.64 -7.71 -0.65
N ASP A 97 9.65 -8.18 0.09
CA ASP A 97 10.62 -7.35 0.80
C ASP A 97 12.04 -7.73 0.38
N PHE A 98 12.87 -6.74 0.03
CA PHE A 98 14.27 -6.98 -0.39
C PHE A 98 15.17 -5.76 -0.17
N THR A 99 16.46 -6.02 0.00
CA THR A 99 17.49 -4.96 0.15
C THR A 99 17.89 -4.40 -1.22
N LEU A 100 18.12 -3.09 -1.30
CA LEU A 100 18.64 -2.37 -2.48
C LEU A 100 20.17 -2.28 -2.50
#